data_AF-A0AB38AIH2-F1
#
_entry.id   AF-A0AB38AIH2-F1
#
_cell.length_a   1.000
_cell.length_b   1.000
_cell.length_c   1.000
_cell.angle_alpha   90.00
_cell.angle_beta   90.00
_cell.angle_gamma   90.00
#
_symmetry.space_group_name_H-M   'P 1'
#
loop_
_entity.id
_entity.type
_entity.pdbx_description
1 polymer ?
#
loop_
_entity_poly.entity_id
_entity_poly.type
_entity_poly.pdbx_seq_one_letter_code
_entity_poly.pdbx_strand_id
1 'polypeptide(L)'
;MVLSVQGWRCEHDGHQAELQTNDRTITAGELEAIDLLAIEETITSALGASRGQLQVSMLVGLRAQLRGHIALLREPARKAVDRMWHGGVEWHRHITRLDSVERQAAQELSSLPLGALIEVQLMARDCQWLLDGYREGWR
;
A
#
# COMPACT_ATOMS: atom_id res chain seq x y z
N MET A 1 -62.00 -31.27 -14.31
CA MET A 1 -61.10 -30.19 -14.78
C MET A 1 -59.74 -30.83 -14.99
N VAL A 2 -59.37 -31.05 -16.25
CA VAL A 2 -58.17 -31.77 -16.69
C VAL A 2 -57.13 -30.73 -17.08
N LEU A 3 -55.90 -30.83 -16.55
CA LEU A 3 -54.71 -30.28 -17.21
C LEU A 3 -53.55 -31.27 -17.04
N SER A 4 -53.24 -31.94 -18.14
CA SER A 4 -51.95 -32.58 -18.42
C SER A 4 -51.03 -31.54 -19.07
N VAL A 5 -49.76 -31.48 -18.66
CA VAL A 5 -48.59 -31.08 -19.47
C VAL A 5 -47.39 -31.82 -18.86
N GLN A 6 -46.98 -32.97 -19.39
CA GLN A 6 -45.90 -33.14 -20.37
C GLN A 6 -44.54 -32.52 -19.97
N GLY A 7 -43.69 -33.39 -19.43
CA GLY A 7 -42.38 -33.73 -19.98
C GLY A 7 -41.36 -32.62 -20.22
N TRP A 8 -40.30 -32.61 -19.42
CA TRP A 8 -38.95 -32.22 -19.88
C TRP A 8 -37.93 -33.19 -19.27
N ARG A 9 -37.38 -34.04 -20.15
CA ARG A 9 -36.17 -34.83 -19.95
C ARG A 9 -35.05 -34.03 -20.61
N CYS A 10 -34.02 -33.66 -19.85
CA CYS A 10 -32.74 -33.21 -20.39
C CYS A 10 -31.62 -33.90 -19.61
N GLU A 11 -31.07 -34.96 -20.21
CA GLU A 11 -29.70 -35.40 -19.98
C GLU A 11 -28.78 -34.33 -20.58
N HIS A 12 -27.78 -33.90 -19.82
CA HIS A 12 -26.62 -33.21 -20.36
C HIS A 12 -25.39 -33.63 -19.54
N ASP A 13 -24.61 -34.53 -20.13
CA ASP A 13 -23.18 -34.67 -19.85
C ASP A 13 -22.48 -33.33 -20.09
N GLY A 14 -21.52 -32.99 -19.22
CA GLY A 14 -20.70 -31.82 -19.45
C GLY A 14 -19.86 -31.38 -18.25
N HIS A 15 -18.65 -31.93 -18.20
CA HIS A 15 -17.43 -31.28 -17.68
C HIS A 15 -17.37 -31.00 -16.17
N GLN A 16 -16.53 -31.79 -15.52
CA GLN A 16 -15.79 -31.41 -14.31
C GLN A 16 -15.16 -30.03 -14.54
N ALA A 17 -15.71 -29.00 -13.90
CA ALA A 17 -15.00 -27.76 -13.67
C ALA A 17 -14.05 -27.99 -12.49
N GLU A 18 -12.86 -28.51 -12.80
CA GLU A 18 -11.67 -28.30 -11.98
C GLU A 18 -11.44 -26.79 -11.90
N LEU A 19 -12.08 -26.12 -10.94
CA LEU A 19 -11.61 -24.84 -10.47
C LEU A 19 -10.33 -25.12 -9.70
N GLN A 20 -9.24 -25.12 -10.47
CA GLN A 20 -7.89 -24.90 -10.02
C GLN A 20 -7.93 -23.78 -8.98
N THR A 21 -7.87 -24.17 -7.71
CA THR A 21 -7.40 -23.28 -6.65
C THR A 21 -5.97 -22.96 -7.04
N ASN A 22 -5.81 -21.84 -7.74
CA ASN A 22 -4.52 -21.23 -7.99
C ASN A 22 -3.91 -20.93 -6.63
N ASP A 23 -3.21 -21.91 -6.10
CA ASP A 23 -2.19 -21.77 -5.09
C ASP A 23 -1.17 -20.80 -5.69
N ARG A 24 -1.40 -19.51 -5.45
CA ARG A 24 -0.49 -18.45 -5.85
C ARG A 24 0.65 -18.53 -4.86
N THR A 25 1.54 -19.50 -5.08
CA THR A 25 2.87 -19.52 -4.51
C THR A 25 3.50 -18.19 -4.92
N ILE A 26 3.62 -17.27 -3.98
CA ILE A 26 4.36 -16.02 -4.18
C ILE A 26 5.80 -16.45 -4.42
N THR A 27 6.20 -16.43 -5.69
CA THR A 27 7.57 -16.78 -6.09
C THR A 27 8.52 -15.70 -5.58
N ALA A 28 9.70 -16.09 -5.11
CA ALA A 28 10.75 -15.22 -4.60
C ALA A 28 11.15 -14.04 -5.52
N GLY A 29 10.76 -14.06 -6.81
CA GLY A 29 10.93 -12.93 -7.75
C GLY A 29 9.93 -11.78 -7.62
N GLU A 30 8.80 -11.93 -6.90
CA GLU A 30 7.87 -10.80 -6.64
C GLU A 30 8.41 -9.86 -5.54
N LEU A 31 9.43 -10.30 -4.80
CA LEU A 31 10.21 -9.53 -3.84
C LEU A 31 11.38 -8.76 -4.49
N GLU A 32 11.63 -8.93 -5.80
CA GLU A 32 12.56 -8.09 -6.58
C GLU A 32 11.87 -6.83 -7.17
N ALA A 33 10.56 -6.64 -6.98
CA ALA A 33 9.80 -5.58 -7.69
C ALA A 33 9.80 -4.20 -7.00
N ILE A 34 10.04 -4.13 -5.69
CA ILE A 34 10.12 -2.88 -4.94
C ILE A 34 11.56 -2.74 -4.44
N ASP A 35 12.26 -1.71 -4.93
CA ASP A 35 13.64 -1.42 -4.52
C ASP A 35 13.68 -0.89 -3.09
N LEU A 36 13.81 -1.80 -2.12
CA LEU A 36 13.83 -1.48 -0.70
C LEU A 36 15.04 -0.63 -0.32
N LEU A 37 16.18 -0.83 -0.99
CA LEU A 37 17.39 -0.06 -0.72
C LEU A 37 17.19 1.41 -1.12
N ALA A 38 16.64 1.66 -2.30
CA ALA A 38 16.33 3.02 -2.73
C ALA A 38 15.34 3.73 -1.78
N ILE A 39 14.36 2.99 -1.23
CA ILE A 39 13.42 3.53 -0.24
C ILE A 39 14.16 3.92 1.04
N GLU A 40 15.02 3.05 1.57
CA GLU A 40 15.79 3.32 2.79
C GLU A 40 16.77 4.49 2.63
N GLU A 41 17.47 4.58 1.50
CA GLU A 41 18.35 5.70 1.17
C GLU A 41 17.57 7.02 1.12
N THR A 42 16.37 6.99 0.53
CA THR A 42 15.50 8.16 0.45
C THR A 42 15.02 8.59 1.84
N ILE A 43 14.57 7.64 2.67
CA ILE A 43 14.14 7.90 4.05
C ILE A 43 15.31 8.48 4.86
N THR A 44 16.49 7.86 4.77
CA THR A 44 17.70 8.30 5.48
C THR A 44 18.08 9.72 5.09
N SER A 45 18.05 10.03 3.79
CA SER A 45 18.32 11.37 3.28
C SER A 45 17.30 12.41 3.78
N ALA A 46 16.01 12.05 3.79
CA ALA A 46 14.94 12.94 4.25
C ALA A 46 14.97 13.17 5.76
N LEU A 47 15.28 12.14 6.56
CA LEU A 47 15.42 12.26 8.02
C LEU A 47 16.71 12.98 8.42
N GLY A 48 17.78 12.83 7.63
CA GLY A 48 19.05 13.53 7.83
C GLY A 48 19.04 15.00 7.39
N ALA A 49 18.04 15.43 6.62
CA ALA A 49 17.92 16.81 6.18
C ALA A 49 17.78 17.76 7.38
N SER A 50 18.61 18.80 7.41
CA SER A 50 18.70 19.74 8.52
C SER A 50 18.38 21.18 8.10
N ARG A 51 18.22 22.08 9.08
CA ARG A 51 17.96 23.51 8.82
C ARG A 51 19.07 24.18 7.98
N GLY A 52 20.31 23.68 8.03
CA GLY A 52 21.41 24.18 7.21
C GLY A 52 21.34 23.75 5.73
N GLN A 53 20.50 22.77 5.41
CA GLN A 53 20.33 22.18 4.08
C GLN A 53 18.93 22.47 3.50
N LEU A 54 18.29 23.58 3.90
CA LEU A 54 16.96 24.03 3.45
C LEU A 54 16.94 24.53 1.99
N GLN A 55 17.62 23.85 1.07
CA GLN A 55 17.42 24.09 -0.34
C GLN A 55 16.04 23.56 -0.73
N VAL A 56 15.12 24.47 -1.03
CA VAL A 56 13.72 24.14 -1.35
C VAL A 56 13.62 23.13 -2.50
N SER A 57 14.49 23.24 -3.51
CA SER A 57 14.57 22.28 -4.63
C SER A 57 14.90 20.86 -4.18
N MET A 58 15.81 20.69 -3.21
CA MET A 58 16.14 19.39 -2.62
C MET A 58 14.94 18.81 -1.86
N LEU A 59 14.23 19.62 -1.07
CA LEU A 59 13.04 19.20 -0.33
C LEU A 59 11.90 18.78 -1.28
N VAL A 60 11.72 19.49 -2.39
CA VAL A 60 10.77 19.12 -3.45
C VAL A 60 11.15 17.78 -4.08
N GLY A 61 12.43 17.57 -4.39
CA GLY A 61 12.93 16.29 -4.91
C GLY A 61 12.70 15.13 -3.96
N LEU A 62 13.06 15.29 -2.69
CA LEU A 62 12.84 14.29 -1.65
C LEU A 62 11.35 13.98 -1.46
N ARG A 63 10.49 15.00 -1.45
CA ARG A 63 9.02 14.79 -1.38
C ARG A 63 8.53 13.98 -2.57
N ALA A 64 8.98 14.29 -3.79
CA ALA A 64 8.55 13.57 -4.99
C ALA A 64 8.95 12.08 -4.93
N GLN A 65 10.18 11.80 -4.49
CA GLN A 65 10.66 10.42 -4.30
C GLN A 65 9.85 9.69 -3.22
N LEU A 66 9.66 10.30 -2.05
CA LEU A 66 8.86 9.73 -0.97
C LEU A 66 7.41 9.45 -1.39
N ARG A 67 6.78 10.34 -2.19
CA ARG A 67 5.44 10.10 -2.75
C ARG A 67 5.42 8.88 -3.68
N GLY A 68 6.46 8.72 -4.51
CA GLY A 68 6.62 7.53 -5.35
C GLY A 68 6.71 6.25 -4.51
N HIS A 69 7.55 6.25 -3.48
CA HIS A 69 7.74 5.11 -2.58
C HIS A 69 6.47 4.77 -1.79
N ILE A 70 5.76 5.78 -1.27
CA ILE A 70 4.47 5.58 -0.61
C ILE A 70 3.45 4.96 -1.57
N ALA A 71 3.40 5.39 -2.83
CA ALA A 71 2.49 4.79 -3.81
C ALA A 71 2.78 3.31 -4.07
N LEU A 72 4.06 2.92 -4.09
CA LEU A 72 4.48 1.52 -4.23
C LEU A 72 4.09 0.67 -3.00
N LEU A 73 4.30 1.20 -1.79
CA LEU A 73 4.08 0.47 -0.54
C LEU A 73 2.61 0.46 -0.08
N ARG A 74 1.78 1.39 -0.58
CA ARG A 74 0.37 1.51 -0.19
C ARG A 74 -0.45 0.28 -0.56
N GLU A 75 -0.31 -0.21 -1.78
CA GLU A 75 -1.08 -1.36 -2.27
C GLU A 75 -0.89 -2.63 -1.41
N PRO A 76 0.33 -3.07 -1.09
CA PRO A 76 0.52 -4.20 -0.19
C PRO A 76 0.02 -3.91 1.24
N ALA A 77 0.15 -2.68 1.74
CA ALA A 77 -0.40 -2.28 3.04
C ALA A 77 -1.92 -2.41 3.08
N ARG A 78 -2.62 -1.90 2.06
CA ARG A 78 -4.09 -1.96 1.98
C ARG A 78 -4.57 -3.41 1.95
N LYS A 79 -3.96 -4.25 1.12
CA LYS A 79 -4.27 -5.69 1.03
C LYS A 79 -4.10 -6.40 2.37
N ALA A 80 -3.11 -6.00 3.16
CA ALA A 80 -2.92 -6.59 4.48
C ALA A 80 -3.98 -6.15 5.48
N VAL A 81 -4.30 -4.84 5.53
CA VAL A 81 -5.36 -4.31 6.39
C VAL A 81 -6.71 -4.95 6.04
N ASP A 82 -7.02 -5.14 4.77
CA ASP A 82 -8.27 -5.75 4.33
C ASP A 82 -8.42 -7.22 4.80
N ARG A 83 -7.31 -7.91 5.09
CA ARG A 83 -7.27 -9.28 5.64
C ARG A 83 -7.38 -9.34 7.16
N MET A 84 -7.19 -8.22 7.87
CA MET A 84 -7.35 -8.16 9.32
C MET A 84 -8.83 -8.33 9.71
N TRP A 85 -9.10 -8.60 10.99
CA TRP A 85 -10.49 -8.65 11.48
C TRP A 85 -11.12 -7.25 11.51
N HIS A 86 -12.16 -7.03 10.72
CA HIS A 86 -12.86 -5.75 10.63
C HIS A 86 -13.57 -5.45 11.95
N GLY A 87 -13.39 -4.24 12.47
CA GLY A 87 -13.91 -3.83 13.78
C GLY A 87 -12.98 -4.11 14.97
N GLY A 88 -11.82 -4.73 14.74
CA GLY A 88 -10.75 -4.79 15.73
C GLY A 88 -10.03 -3.45 15.88
N VAL A 89 -9.43 -3.21 17.06
CA VAL A 89 -8.60 -2.02 17.33
C VAL A 89 -7.43 -1.93 16.34
N GLU A 90 -6.81 -3.06 16.03
CA GLU A 90 -5.69 -3.14 15.09
C GLU A 90 -6.07 -2.74 13.67
N TRP A 91 -7.21 -3.26 13.17
CA TRP A 91 -7.74 -2.86 11.87
C TRP A 91 -8.03 -1.35 11.83
N HIS A 92 -8.70 -0.81 12.86
CA HIS A 92 -9.04 0.62 12.91
C HIS A 92 -7.80 1.51 12.98
N ARG A 93 -6.78 1.09 13.73
CA ARG A 93 -5.48 1.77 13.84
C ARG A 93 -4.79 1.83 12.48
N HIS A 94 -4.68 0.71 11.78
CA HIS A 94 -4.00 0.64 10.49
C HIS A 94 -4.73 1.39 9.39
N ILE A 95 -6.06 1.23 9.27
CA ILE A 95 -6.82 1.93 8.23
C ILE A 95 -6.79 3.45 8.42
N THR A 96 -6.93 3.93 9.67
CA THR A 96 -6.85 5.37 9.99
C THR A 96 -5.46 5.92 9.67
N ARG A 97 -4.41 5.16 10.00
CA ARG A 97 -3.03 5.54 9.69
C ARG A 97 -2.80 5.60 8.18
N LEU A 98 -3.23 4.57 7.45
CA LEU A 98 -3.09 4.52 5.98
C LEU A 98 -3.82 5.68 5.30
N ASP A 99 -5.06 5.98 5.71
CA ASP A 99 -5.80 7.13 5.19
C ASP A 99 -5.08 8.46 5.47
N SER A 100 -4.43 8.58 6.64
CA SER A 100 -3.64 9.76 6.97
C SER A 100 -2.41 9.89 6.06
N VAL A 101 -1.71 8.79 5.81
CA VAL A 101 -0.56 8.76 4.88
C VAL A 101 -1.00 9.17 3.48
N GLU A 102 -2.12 8.65 2.99
CA GLU A 102 -2.68 9.01 1.68
C GLU A 102 -3.01 10.50 1.57
N ARG A 103 -3.69 11.05 2.59
CA ARG A 103 -4.01 12.49 2.61
C ARG A 103 -2.75 13.35 2.61
N GLN A 104 -1.76 13.01 3.43
CA GLN A 104 -0.51 13.76 3.50
C GLN A 104 0.30 13.63 2.21
N ALA A 105 0.32 12.44 1.61
CA ALA A 105 0.96 12.21 0.32
C ALA A 105 0.30 13.04 -0.79
N ALA A 106 -1.02 13.27 -0.75
CA ALA A 106 -1.73 14.07 -1.75
C ALA A 106 -1.48 15.58 -1.65
N GLN A 107 -1.21 16.10 -0.44
CA GLN A 107 -1.03 17.54 -0.19
C GLN A 107 0.16 18.14 -0.95
N GLU A 108 0.11 19.44 -1.18
CA GLU A 108 1.24 20.23 -1.67
C GLU A 108 2.24 20.48 -0.54
N LEU A 109 3.51 20.73 -0.91
CA LEU A 109 4.55 21.08 0.05
C LEU A 109 4.35 22.53 0.51
N SER A 110 4.56 22.82 1.80
CA SER A 110 4.58 24.19 2.29
C SER A 110 5.55 25.08 1.50
N SER A 111 5.14 26.34 1.25
CA SER A 111 6.01 27.36 0.65
C SER A 111 7.09 27.88 1.62
N LEU A 112 6.94 27.62 2.92
CA LEU A 112 7.89 28.01 3.95
C LEU A 112 8.97 26.93 4.12
N PRO A 113 10.27 27.26 4.04
CA PRO A 113 11.34 26.24 4.09
C PRO A 113 11.29 25.33 5.32
N LEU A 114 11.03 25.88 6.50
CA LEU A 114 10.91 25.07 7.72
C LEU A 114 9.67 24.17 7.71
N GLY A 115 8.54 24.66 7.19
CA GLY A 115 7.33 23.86 7.02
C GLY A 115 7.56 22.72 6.04
N ALA A 116 8.20 23.01 4.91
CA ALA A 116 8.57 22.02 3.90
C ALA A 116 9.47 20.93 4.48
N LEU A 117 10.47 21.30 5.29
CA LEU A 117 11.35 20.34 5.95
C LEU A 117 10.57 19.41 6.90
N ILE A 118 9.70 19.98 7.74
CA ILE A 118 8.89 19.19 8.67
C ILE A 118 7.98 18.22 7.90
N GLU A 119 7.33 18.67 6.84
CA GLU A 119 6.46 17.84 6.01
C GLU A 119 7.23 16.69 5.32
N VAL A 120 8.44 16.95 4.82
CA VAL A 120 9.31 15.91 4.26
C VAL A 120 9.72 14.88 5.32
N GLN A 121 10.07 15.33 6.53
CA GLN A 121 10.44 14.42 7.63
C GLN A 121 9.24 13.59 8.13
N LEU A 122 8.04 14.17 8.20
CA LEU A 122 6.82 13.44 8.52
C LEU A 122 6.52 12.39 7.45
N MET A 123 6.63 12.76 6.17
CA MET A 123 6.41 11.84 5.06
C MET A 123 7.46 10.71 5.04
N ALA A 124 8.70 10.99 5.42
CA ALA A 124 9.73 9.97 5.57
C ALA A 124 9.40 8.96 6.69
N ARG A 125 8.83 9.43 7.81
CA ARG A 125 8.35 8.55 8.89
C ARG A 125 7.16 7.70 8.47
N ASP A 126 6.26 8.27 7.68
CA ASP A 126 5.14 7.52 7.11
C ASP A 126 5.62 6.44 6.14
N CYS A 127 6.60 6.76 5.30
CA CYS A 127 7.24 5.82 4.41
C CYS A 127 8.00 4.72 5.17
N GLN A 128 8.70 5.07 6.25
CA GLN A 128 9.34 4.09 7.14
C GLN A 128 8.31 3.13 7.76
N TRP A 129 7.20 3.65 8.29
CA TRP A 129 6.14 2.81 8.85
C TRP A 129 5.57 1.82 7.81
N LEU A 130 5.39 2.26 6.56
CA LEU A 130 4.97 1.38 5.47
C LEU A 130 6.02 0.31 5.13
N LEU A 131 7.30 0.69 5.14
CA LEU A 131 8.40 -0.22 4.86
C LEU A 131 8.56 -1.28 5.95
N ASP A 132 8.43 -0.88 7.22
CA ASP A 132 8.49 -1.78 8.37
C ASP A 132 7.35 -2.80 8.30
N GLY A 133 6.13 -2.33 8.06
CA GLY A 133 4.97 -3.22 7.86
C GLY A 133 5.15 -4.16 6.67
N TYR A 134 5.71 -3.69 5.56
CA TYR A 134 6.04 -4.54 4.41
C TYR A 134 7.02 -5.66 4.77
N ARG A 135 8.07 -5.35 5.54
CA ARG A 135 9.09 -6.31 6.00
C ARG A 135 8.54 -7.33 6.98
N GLU A 136 7.66 -6.90 7.87
CA GLU A 136 7.04 -7.75 8.89
C GLU A 136 5.89 -8.60 8.34
N GLY A 137 5.48 -8.33 7.10
CA GLY A 137 4.32 -8.97 6.47
C GLY A 137 2.99 -8.49 7.05
N TRP A 138 2.96 -7.27 7.58
CA TRP A 138 1.78 -6.60 8.16
C TRP A 138 1.01 -7.45 9.19
N ARG A 139 1.77 -8.20 10.02
CA ARG A 139 1.23 -9.07 11.06
C ARG A 139 0.65 -8.30 12.25
#